data_AF-A0A842VC74-F1
#
_entry.id   AF-A0A842VC74-F1
#
_cell.length_a   1.000
_cell.length_b   1.000
_cell.length_c   1.000
_cell.angle_alpha   90.00
_cell.angle_beta   90.00
_cell.angle_gamma   90.00
#
_symmetry.space_group_name_H-M   'P 1'
#
loop_
_entity.id
_entity.type
_entity.pdbx_description
1 polymer ?
#
loop_
_entity_poly.entity_id
_entity_poly.type
_entity_poly.pdbx_seq_one_letter_code
_entity_poly.pdbx_strand_id
1 'polypeptide(L)'
;MIKIVNTIEELFSSIEKDKISNSPTDKRYPIRLIFVNSFRIFNSIIKYLNKQTKLIELSSFLPHNDGWITPDKLIREMRKVNSTALIVPFSEVLRFTKPDIFNSILVSLFEIENSQDNLDNRIYIPMLGLWERFEKEFYEKFHRKSEWATIWRIQEQLEKQVIIYQINFPIKTNRTFLKTSSDWLNLWKCNKIDYLISRSKSLGYLYENFLPDTIFKMEELPDHKAFIESILEIRIPIQYSDKEIEYWKNISIELESKIKHDKYITFESYISKYFNIKSIFELNTIEILKIYLDNSTKYSRWLLKSWILSSFKYKKSYLYQIISDTNSFTNDEVIRIIWFNIFKDRNYSKDNFKERKEMITILHAQSSFSYSSIESELSVKLKNIK
;
A
#
# COMPACT_ATOMS: atom_id res chain seq x y z
N MET A 1 -35.21 10.81 -12.07
CA MET A 1 -34.79 10.46 -13.45
C MET A 1 -33.27 10.59 -13.52
N ILE A 2 -32.54 9.73 -14.24
CA ILE A 2 -31.09 9.91 -14.45
C ILE A 2 -30.89 10.92 -15.58
N LYS A 3 -30.18 12.00 -15.29
CA LYS A 3 -29.78 13.00 -16.27
C LYS A 3 -28.27 12.94 -16.49
N ILE A 4 -27.88 12.58 -17.70
CA ILE A 4 -26.48 12.62 -18.15
C ILE A 4 -26.18 14.03 -18.66
N VAL A 5 -25.07 14.61 -18.21
CA VAL A 5 -24.58 15.93 -18.63
C VAL A 5 -23.12 15.80 -19.07
N ASN A 6 -22.69 16.62 -20.03
CA ASN A 6 -21.36 16.53 -20.63
C ASN A 6 -20.36 17.49 -20.00
N THR A 7 -20.84 18.55 -19.35
CA THR A 7 -20.00 19.59 -18.75
C THR A 7 -20.45 19.95 -17.34
N ILE A 8 -19.54 20.57 -16.57
CA ILE A 8 -19.86 21.03 -15.23
C ILE A 8 -20.82 22.24 -15.27
N GLU A 9 -20.75 23.05 -16.31
CA GLU A 9 -21.66 24.18 -16.53
C GLU A 9 -23.10 23.70 -16.80
N GLU A 10 -23.26 22.62 -17.58
CA GLU A 10 -24.56 21.97 -17.80
C GLU A 10 -25.14 21.40 -16.50
N LEU A 11 -24.28 20.84 -15.64
CA LEU A 11 -24.69 20.39 -14.32
C LEU A 11 -25.19 21.56 -13.48
N PHE A 12 -24.42 22.64 -13.37
CA PHE A 12 -24.79 23.80 -12.56
C PHE A 12 -26.10 24.42 -13.04
N SER A 13 -26.28 24.58 -14.36
CA SER A 13 -27.56 25.03 -14.94
C SER A 13 -28.72 24.09 -14.58
N SER A 14 -28.48 22.78 -14.56
CA SER A 14 -29.49 21.79 -14.20
C SER A 14 -29.87 21.84 -12.72
N ILE A 15 -28.89 22.09 -11.84
CA ILE A 15 -29.12 22.27 -10.41
C ILE A 15 -29.96 23.52 -10.15
N GLU A 16 -29.67 24.64 -10.82
CA GLU A 16 -30.48 25.86 -10.69
C GLU A 16 -31.93 25.64 -11.15
N LYS A 17 -32.15 24.88 -12.22
CA LYS A 17 -33.50 24.51 -12.67
C LYS A 17 -34.24 23.62 -11.66
N ASP A 18 -33.55 22.68 -11.01
CA ASP A 18 -34.16 21.79 -10.01
C ASP A 18 -34.58 22.53 -8.74
N LYS A 19 -33.83 23.56 -8.33
CA LYS A 19 -34.17 24.39 -7.15
C LYS A 19 -35.51 25.10 -7.29
N ILE A 20 -35.85 25.52 -8.51
CA ILE A 20 -37.12 26.21 -8.81
C ILE A 20 -38.21 25.26 -9.32
N SER A 21 -37.95 23.94 -9.33
CA SER A 21 -38.93 22.96 -9.81
C SER A 21 -40.16 22.92 -8.91
N ASN A 22 -41.33 23.00 -9.53
CA ASN A 22 -42.62 22.83 -8.88
C ASN A 22 -43.20 21.41 -9.02
N SER A 23 -42.42 20.47 -9.54
CA SER A 23 -42.87 19.07 -9.62
C SER A 23 -43.12 18.50 -8.21
N PRO A 24 -44.25 17.81 -7.96
CA PRO A 24 -44.54 17.19 -6.67
C PRO A 24 -43.45 16.23 -6.21
N THR A 25 -42.85 15.47 -7.13
CA THR A 25 -41.76 14.52 -6.82
C THR A 25 -40.50 15.23 -6.37
N ASP A 26 -40.14 16.33 -7.04
CA ASP A 26 -38.93 17.09 -6.76
C ASP A 26 -39.01 17.81 -5.41
N LYS A 27 -40.24 18.21 -5.02
CA LYS A 27 -40.56 18.82 -3.73
C LYS A 27 -40.67 17.81 -2.59
N ARG A 28 -41.23 16.63 -2.85
CA ARG A 28 -41.42 15.59 -1.84
C ARG A 28 -40.11 14.95 -1.41
N TYR A 29 -39.22 14.60 -2.34
CA TYR A 29 -37.98 13.90 -2.02
C TYR A 29 -36.78 14.85 -2.10
N PRO A 30 -36.05 15.12 -1.00
CA PRO A 30 -34.98 16.12 -0.97
C PRO A 30 -33.65 15.62 -1.54
N ILE A 31 -33.42 14.31 -1.61
CA ILE A 31 -32.10 13.75 -1.94
C ILE A 31 -31.78 13.99 -3.42
N ARG A 32 -30.54 14.43 -3.68
CA ARG A 32 -29.98 14.62 -5.02
C ARG A 32 -28.59 14.00 -5.07
N LEU A 33 -28.43 12.91 -5.82
CA LEU A 33 -27.12 12.31 -6.06
C LEU A 33 -26.47 12.93 -7.31
N ILE A 34 -25.17 13.20 -7.22
CA ILE A 34 -24.37 13.74 -8.33
C ILE A 34 -23.13 12.85 -8.51
N PHE A 35 -23.13 12.02 -9.54
CA PHE A 35 -22.03 11.09 -9.83
C PHE A 35 -20.97 11.71 -10.73
N VAL A 36 -19.71 11.59 -10.31
CA VAL A 36 -18.51 12.09 -11.00
C VAL A 36 -17.37 11.08 -10.90
N ASN A 37 -16.43 11.12 -11.83
CA ASN A 37 -15.28 10.21 -11.87
C ASN A 37 -13.93 10.93 -11.74
N SER A 38 -13.91 12.17 -11.26
CA SER A 38 -12.68 12.93 -11.07
C SER A 38 -12.70 13.77 -9.79
N PHE A 39 -11.56 13.79 -9.07
CA PHE A 39 -11.41 14.63 -7.88
C PHE A 39 -11.55 16.12 -8.20
N ARG A 40 -11.07 16.53 -9.38
CA ARG A 40 -11.16 17.92 -9.83
C ARG A 40 -12.61 18.40 -9.93
N ILE A 41 -13.48 17.61 -10.56
CA ILE A 41 -14.88 17.98 -10.76
C ILE A 41 -15.66 17.81 -9.44
N PHE A 42 -15.38 16.75 -8.68
CA PHE A 42 -15.90 16.58 -7.33
C PHE A 42 -15.66 17.82 -6.45
N ASN A 43 -14.42 18.31 -6.39
CA ASN A 43 -14.06 19.50 -5.62
C ASN A 43 -14.69 20.79 -6.18
N SER A 44 -14.87 20.87 -7.50
CA SER A 44 -15.54 22.01 -8.14
C SER A 44 -17.04 22.06 -7.79
N ILE A 45 -17.71 20.91 -7.75
CA ILE A 45 -19.11 20.80 -7.31
C ILE A 45 -19.25 21.18 -5.85
N ILE A 46 -18.38 20.66 -4.98
CA ILE A 46 -18.37 21.00 -3.55
C ILE A 46 -18.20 22.50 -3.38
N LYS A 47 -17.20 23.11 -4.05
CA LYS A 47 -16.94 24.55 -3.98
C LYS A 47 -18.14 25.38 -4.45
N TYR A 48 -18.85 24.93 -5.47
CA TYR A 48 -20.04 25.59 -5.99
C TYR A 48 -21.23 25.49 -5.01
N LEU A 49 -21.56 24.28 -4.56
CA LEU A 49 -22.68 24.03 -3.66
C LEU A 49 -22.47 24.59 -2.25
N ASN A 50 -21.25 24.58 -1.73
CA ASN A 50 -20.93 25.10 -0.40
C ASN A 50 -21.20 26.61 -0.26
N LYS A 51 -21.23 27.38 -1.37
CA LYS A 51 -21.57 28.81 -1.34
C LYS A 51 -23.04 29.09 -1.02
N GLN A 52 -23.89 28.09 -1.13
CA GLN A 52 -25.35 28.26 -1.15
C GLN A 52 -26.10 27.21 -0.31
N THR A 53 -25.37 26.32 0.36
CA THR A 53 -25.94 25.23 1.15
C THR A 53 -25.18 25.07 2.46
N LYS A 54 -25.82 24.47 3.46
CA LYS A 54 -25.15 24.08 4.70
C LYS A 54 -24.26 22.86 4.45
N LEU A 55 -22.96 23.00 4.66
CA LEU A 55 -22.01 21.88 4.58
C LEU A 55 -22.14 20.96 5.81
N ILE A 56 -22.31 19.66 5.56
CA ILE A 56 -22.30 18.62 6.57
C ILE A 56 -21.19 17.63 6.20
N GLU A 57 -20.14 17.60 7.03
CA GLU A 57 -19.03 16.67 6.85
C GLU A 57 -19.28 15.37 7.61
N LEU A 58 -19.29 14.23 6.93
CA LEU A 58 -19.52 12.92 7.54
C LEU A 58 -18.41 12.50 8.51
N SER A 59 -17.23 13.11 8.42
CA SER A 59 -16.17 12.97 9.44
C SER A 59 -16.67 13.30 10.85
N SER A 60 -17.63 14.24 10.98
CA SER A 60 -18.26 14.58 12.26
C SER A 60 -19.18 13.48 12.82
N PHE A 61 -19.56 12.49 11.99
CA PHE A 61 -20.41 11.38 12.42
C PHE A 61 -19.59 10.19 12.93
N LEU A 62 -18.26 10.24 12.86
CA LEU A 62 -17.41 9.21 13.42
C LEU A 62 -17.59 9.11 14.95
N PRO A 63 -17.61 7.90 15.54
CA PRO A 63 -17.67 7.75 17.00
C PRO A 63 -16.36 8.20 17.67
N HIS A 64 -15.24 8.08 16.97
CA HIS A 64 -13.90 8.58 17.33
C HIS A 64 -13.03 8.62 16.05
N ASN A 65 -11.83 9.20 16.10
CA ASN A 65 -11.00 9.48 14.91
C ASN A 65 -10.80 8.28 13.97
N ASP A 66 -10.50 7.10 14.51
CA ASP A 66 -10.39 5.86 13.73
C ASP A 66 -11.56 4.89 13.92
N GLY A 67 -12.77 5.41 14.16
CA GLY A 67 -13.99 4.61 14.23
C GLY A 67 -14.67 4.52 12.87
N TRP A 68 -15.81 3.84 12.79
CA TRP A 68 -16.63 3.81 11.57
C TRP A 68 -18.07 4.19 11.83
N ILE A 69 -18.73 4.74 10.81
CA ILE A 69 -20.14 5.14 10.87
C ILE A 69 -21.00 3.91 10.61
N THR A 70 -21.91 3.60 11.53
CA THR A 70 -22.89 2.52 11.32
C THR A 70 -24.00 2.98 10.38
N PRO A 71 -24.62 2.06 9.61
CA PRO A 71 -25.75 2.40 8.73
C PRO A 71 -26.89 3.13 9.47
N ASP A 72 -27.28 2.64 10.65
CA ASP A 72 -28.34 3.25 11.46
C ASP A 72 -28.00 4.68 11.89
N LYS A 73 -26.74 4.91 12.30
CA LYS A 73 -26.28 6.25 12.67
C LYS A 73 -26.31 7.17 11.46
N LEU A 74 -25.83 6.71 10.30
CA LEU A 74 -25.85 7.48 9.06
C LEU A 74 -27.28 7.91 8.73
N ILE A 75 -28.22 6.96 8.63
CA ILE A 75 -29.62 7.25 8.29
C ILE A 75 -30.29 8.15 9.32
N ARG A 76 -30.04 7.92 10.62
CA ARG A 76 -30.59 8.78 11.69
C ARG A 76 -30.11 10.22 11.57
N GLU A 77 -28.82 10.45 11.31
CA GLU A 77 -28.31 11.82 11.13
C GLU A 77 -28.81 12.45 9.83
N MET A 78 -28.93 11.66 8.74
CA MET A 78 -29.52 12.12 7.48
C MET A 78 -30.97 12.60 7.64
N ARG A 79 -31.80 11.88 8.41
CA ARG A 79 -33.21 12.24 8.68
C ARG A 79 -33.36 13.54 9.48
N LYS A 80 -32.33 13.99 10.19
CA LYS A 80 -32.35 15.26 10.95
C LYS A 80 -32.04 16.47 10.07
N VAL A 81 -31.63 16.28 8.81
CA VAL A 81 -31.28 17.37 7.90
C VAL A 81 -32.55 18.04 7.40
N ASN A 82 -32.88 19.18 7.98
CA ASN A 82 -34.11 19.94 7.73
C ASN A 82 -33.87 21.26 6.97
N SER A 83 -32.72 21.40 6.31
CA SER A 83 -32.32 22.59 5.56
C SER A 83 -31.50 22.18 4.35
N THR A 84 -31.53 22.98 3.29
CA THR A 84 -30.76 22.70 2.08
C THR A 84 -29.27 22.52 2.41
N ALA A 85 -28.75 21.34 2.11
CA ALA A 85 -27.45 20.90 2.60
C ALA A 85 -26.62 20.23 1.52
N LEU A 86 -25.31 20.28 1.73
CA LEU A 86 -24.30 19.54 0.98
C LEU A 86 -23.65 18.53 1.94
N ILE A 87 -23.65 17.26 1.57
CA ILE A 87 -23.14 16.18 2.43
C ILE A 87 -21.93 15.55 1.78
N VAL A 88 -20.80 15.56 2.49
CA VAL A 88 -19.51 15.06 1.99
C VAL A 88 -18.70 14.37 3.07
N PRO A 89 -17.88 13.34 2.75
CA PRO A 89 -17.87 12.59 1.49
C PRO A 89 -18.70 11.28 1.64
N PHE A 90 -19.87 11.20 0.99
CA PHE A 90 -20.81 10.08 1.19
C PHE A 90 -20.35 8.77 0.50
N SER A 91 -19.76 8.87 -0.69
CA SER A 91 -19.20 7.74 -1.44
C SER A 91 -18.15 6.97 -0.63
N GLU A 92 -17.36 7.67 0.17
CA GLU A 92 -16.24 7.17 0.96
C GLU A 92 -16.72 6.30 2.12
N VAL A 93 -17.93 6.55 2.63
CA VAL A 93 -18.59 5.69 3.62
C VAL A 93 -19.17 4.46 2.94
N LEU A 94 -19.86 4.64 1.81
CA LEU A 94 -20.49 3.53 1.08
C LEU A 94 -19.48 2.53 0.51
N ARG A 95 -18.27 2.97 0.14
CA ARG A 95 -17.21 2.12 -0.43
C ARG A 95 -16.88 0.89 0.42
N PHE A 96 -17.05 0.98 1.74
CA PHE A 96 -16.76 -0.09 2.71
C PHE A 96 -18.00 -0.84 3.20
N THR A 97 -19.12 -0.73 2.49
CA THR A 97 -20.35 -1.46 2.83
C THR A 97 -20.52 -2.70 1.97
N LYS A 98 -21.11 -3.77 2.55
CA LYS A 98 -21.54 -4.95 1.79
C LYS A 98 -22.72 -4.63 0.88
N PRO A 99 -22.97 -5.38 -0.21
CA PRO A 99 -24.05 -5.08 -1.17
C PRO A 99 -25.44 -4.89 -0.54
N ASP A 100 -25.84 -5.74 0.40
CA ASP A 100 -27.15 -5.63 1.04
C ASP A 100 -27.28 -4.37 1.90
N ILE A 101 -26.20 -4.02 2.61
CA ILE A 101 -26.13 -2.79 3.43
C ILE A 101 -26.12 -1.56 2.53
N PHE A 102 -25.35 -1.58 1.44
CA PHE A 102 -25.30 -0.51 0.44
C PHE A 102 -26.70 -0.21 -0.10
N ASN A 103 -27.43 -1.25 -0.53
CA ASN A 103 -28.79 -1.12 -1.01
C ASN A 103 -29.73 -0.60 0.08
N SER A 104 -29.67 -1.15 1.31
CA SER A 104 -30.52 -0.72 2.43
C SER A 104 -30.33 0.75 2.80
N ILE A 105 -29.09 1.25 2.78
CA ILE A 105 -28.80 2.66 3.05
C ILE A 105 -29.44 3.53 1.97
N LEU A 106 -29.27 3.19 0.69
CA LEU A 106 -29.84 3.98 -0.40
C LEU A 106 -31.37 3.95 -0.41
N VAL A 107 -32.00 2.80 -0.16
CA VAL A 107 -33.47 2.71 0.00
C VAL A 107 -33.93 3.65 1.11
N SER A 108 -33.33 3.54 2.29
CA SER A 108 -33.68 4.37 3.46
C SER A 108 -33.46 5.87 3.22
N LEU A 109 -32.46 6.21 2.40
CA LEU A 109 -32.12 7.57 2.02
C LEU A 109 -33.17 8.16 1.07
N PHE A 110 -33.58 7.40 0.04
CA PHE A 110 -34.60 7.84 -0.92
C PHE A 110 -36.02 7.81 -0.36
N GLU A 111 -36.27 7.13 0.76
CA GLU A 111 -37.52 7.20 1.52
C GLU A 111 -37.63 8.46 2.40
N ILE A 112 -36.57 9.26 2.53
CA ILE A 112 -36.66 10.54 3.23
C ILE A 112 -37.55 11.49 2.43
N GLU A 113 -38.54 12.06 3.11
CA GLU A 113 -39.45 13.03 2.54
C GLU A 113 -39.30 14.37 3.25
N ASN A 114 -39.51 15.45 2.51
CA ASN A 114 -39.61 16.79 3.08
C ASN A 114 -40.85 16.90 3.95
N SER A 115 -40.72 17.64 5.06
CA SER A 115 -41.87 18.06 5.84
C SER A 115 -42.76 18.99 5.02
N GLN A 116 -44.05 19.02 5.34
CA GLN A 116 -45.00 19.94 4.69
C GLN A 116 -44.56 21.41 4.79
N ASP A 117 -43.89 21.76 5.88
CA ASP A 117 -43.39 23.12 6.13
C ASP A 117 -42.09 23.46 5.36
N ASN A 118 -41.46 22.50 4.67
CA ASN A 118 -40.17 22.71 4.00
C ASN A 118 -40.00 21.89 2.71
N LEU A 119 -40.93 22.08 1.77
CA LEU A 119 -40.96 21.38 0.48
C LEU A 119 -39.80 21.75 -0.47
N ASP A 120 -39.12 22.87 -0.21
CA ASP A 120 -38.03 23.37 -1.07
C ASP A 120 -36.64 22.91 -0.59
N ASN A 121 -36.57 22.15 0.50
CA ASN A 121 -35.32 21.56 0.98
C ASN A 121 -34.71 20.60 -0.05
N ARG A 122 -33.39 20.74 -0.28
CA ARG A 122 -32.59 19.89 -1.16
C ARG A 122 -31.32 19.43 -0.45
N ILE A 123 -31.05 18.14 -0.49
CA ILE A 123 -29.84 17.54 0.08
C ILE A 123 -28.99 17.02 -1.07
N TYR A 124 -27.92 17.75 -1.37
CA TYR A 124 -26.98 17.39 -2.43
C TYR A 124 -25.90 16.46 -1.88
N ILE A 125 -25.69 15.35 -2.58
CA ILE A 125 -24.72 14.33 -2.22
C ILE A 125 -23.87 14.03 -3.46
N PRO A 126 -22.72 14.71 -3.60
CA PRO A 126 -21.71 14.33 -4.57
C PRO A 126 -21.18 12.92 -4.28
N MET A 127 -21.11 12.11 -5.33
CA MET A 127 -20.65 10.72 -5.31
C MET A 127 -19.44 10.62 -6.23
N LEU A 128 -18.26 10.42 -5.66
CA LEU A 128 -17.03 10.18 -6.42
C LEU A 128 -16.96 8.69 -6.77
N GLY A 129 -16.96 8.31 -8.05
CA GLY A 129 -17.00 6.91 -8.47
C GLY A 129 -18.34 6.24 -8.14
N LEU A 130 -18.30 4.94 -7.82
CA LEU A 130 -19.44 4.10 -7.44
C LEU A 130 -20.64 4.03 -8.40
N TRP A 131 -20.61 4.67 -9.58
CA TRP A 131 -21.74 4.65 -10.51
C TRP A 131 -22.19 3.23 -10.87
N GLU A 132 -21.25 2.39 -11.31
CA GLU A 132 -21.54 1.02 -11.74
C GLU A 132 -22.15 0.18 -10.61
N ARG A 133 -21.62 0.37 -9.40
CA ARG A 133 -22.14 -0.27 -8.20
C ARG A 133 -23.55 0.22 -7.88
N PHE A 134 -23.77 1.54 -7.90
CA PHE A 134 -25.09 2.13 -7.70
C PHE A 134 -26.12 1.60 -8.70
N GLU A 135 -25.73 1.54 -9.98
CA GLU A 135 -26.58 1.06 -11.06
C GLU A 135 -27.01 -0.39 -10.82
N LYS A 136 -26.04 -1.28 -10.62
CA LYS A 136 -26.24 -2.73 -10.47
C LYS A 136 -26.87 -3.13 -9.13
N GLU A 137 -26.40 -2.56 -8.02
CA GLU A 137 -26.80 -3.02 -6.68
C GLU A 137 -28.08 -2.36 -6.19
N PHE A 138 -28.39 -1.14 -6.63
CA PHE A 138 -29.55 -0.38 -6.19
C PHE A 138 -30.50 -0.03 -7.34
N TYR A 139 -30.05 0.74 -8.33
CA TYR A 139 -30.94 1.35 -9.31
C TYR A 139 -31.75 0.32 -10.10
N GLU A 140 -31.12 -0.73 -10.63
CA GLU A 140 -31.79 -1.76 -11.43
C GLU A 140 -32.91 -2.47 -10.66
N LYS A 141 -32.74 -2.66 -9.34
CA LYS A 141 -33.65 -3.39 -8.45
C LYS A 141 -34.72 -2.50 -7.82
N PHE A 142 -34.52 -1.19 -7.82
CA PHE A 142 -35.43 -0.26 -7.17
C PHE A 142 -36.76 -0.18 -7.92
N HIS A 143 -37.90 -0.38 -7.24
CA HIS A 143 -39.21 -0.50 -7.87
C HIS A 143 -39.86 0.86 -8.19
N ARG A 144 -39.44 1.95 -7.53
CA ARG A 144 -40.04 3.30 -7.67
C ARG A 144 -39.21 4.23 -8.56
N LYS A 145 -38.70 3.73 -9.68
CA LYS A 145 -37.85 4.49 -10.63
C LYS A 145 -38.54 5.71 -11.25
N SER A 146 -39.86 5.81 -11.21
CA SER A 146 -40.61 6.96 -11.72
C SER A 146 -40.86 8.03 -10.66
N GLU A 147 -40.65 7.74 -9.36
CA GLU A 147 -41.10 8.59 -8.26
C GLU A 147 -39.95 9.29 -7.51
N TRP A 148 -38.72 9.17 -8.00
CA TRP A 148 -37.55 9.82 -7.44
C TRP A 148 -37.24 11.20 -8.04
N ALA A 149 -36.56 12.00 -7.22
CA ALA A 149 -35.85 13.20 -7.63
C ALA A 149 -34.80 12.95 -8.74
N THR A 150 -34.33 14.03 -9.35
CA THR A 150 -33.28 13.97 -10.38
C THR A 150 -31.96 13.46 -9.79
N ILE A 151 -31.32 12.52 -10.51
CA ILE A 151 -29.93 12.12 -10.29
C ILE A 151 -29.11 12.61 -11.46
N TRP A 152 -27.95 13.19 -11.17
CA TRP A 152 -27.03 13.64 -12.19
C TRP A 152 -25.84 12.71 -12.32
N ARG A 153 -25.42 12.47 -13.56
CA ARG A 153 -24.16 11.80 -13.88
C ARG A 153 -23.41 12.66 -14.90
N ILE A 154 -22.19 13.05 -14.57
CA ILE A 154 -21.33 13.74 -15.54
C ILE A 154 -20.62 12.69 -16.38
N GLN A 155 -20.67 12.84 -17.71
CA GLN A 155 -19.91 12.02 -18.63
C GLN A 155 -18.47 12.54 -18.69
N GLU A 156 -17.54 11.76 -18.15
CA GLU A 156 -16.14 12.14 -17.97
C GLU A 156 -15.22 11.06 -18.53
N GLN A 157 -14.03 11.46 -18.98
CA GLN A 157 -12.94 10.53 -19.20
C GLN A 157 -12.43 10.01 -17.85
N LEU A 158 -12.23 8.70 -17.75
CA LEU A 158 -11.73 8.08 -16.53
C LEU A 158 -10.31 8.56 -16.21
N GLU A 159 -10.10 8.98 -14.95
CA GLU A 159 -8.77 9.26 -14.41
C GLU A 159 -8.04 7.95 -14.04
N LYS A 160 -6.73 8.04 -13.83
CA LYS A 160 -5.96 6.91 -13.29
C LYS A 160 -6.46 6.60 -11.87
N GLN A 161 -6.76 5.32 -11.60
CA GLN A 161 -7.13 4.87 -10.26
C GLN A 161 -6.04 5.20 -9.24
N VAL A 162 -6.49 5.68 -8.08
CA VAL A 162 -5.67 5.86 -6.89
C VAL A 162 -5.55 4.52 -6.17
N ILE A 163 -4.31 4.05 -5.98
CA ILE A 163 -4.05 2.82 -5.23
C ILE A 163 -3.90 3.15 -3.74
N ILE A 164 -4.63 2.42 -2.89
CA ILE A 164 -4.56 2.47 -1.44
C ILE A 164 -3.82 1.22 -0.97
N TYR A 165 -2.60 1.40 -0.47
CA TYR A 165 -1.82 0.33 0.10
C TYR A 165 -2.08 0.20 1.60
N GLN A 166 -2.77 -0.85 2.01
CA GLN A 166 -2.97 -1.16 3.43
C GLN A 166 -1.73 -1.87 3.97
N ILE A 167 -1.18 -1.36 5.08
CA ILE A 167 -0.03 -1.96 5.75
C ILE A 167 -0.35 -2.25 7.22
N ASN A 168 0.03 -3.44 7.67
CA ASN A 168 -0.17 -3.89 9.05
C ASN A 168 1.15 -4.03 9.83
N PHE A 169 2.26 -3.53 9.29
CA PHE A 169 3.59 -3.57 9.89
C PHE A 169 4.22 -2.17 10.05
N PRO A 170 5.16 -2.00 11.00
CA PRO A 170 5.79 -0.71 11.25
C PRO A 170 6.86 -0.39 10.20
N ILE A 171 6.63 0.66 9.42
CA ILE A 171 7.60 1.26 8.49
C ILE A 171 7.90 2.73 8.85
N LYS A 172 9.17 3.12 8.89
CA LYS A 172 9.57 4.52 9.07
C LYS A 172 9.73 5.15 7.69
N THR A 173 8.83 6.05 7.35
CA THR A 173 8.81 6.78 6.07
C THR A 173 8.43 8.23 6.31
N ASN A 174 8.88 9.11 5.41
CA ASN A 174 8.47 10.50 5.36
C ASN A 174 7.17 10.71 4.54
N ARG A 175 6.60 9.64 3.99
CA ARG A 175 5.36 9.69 3.24
C ARG A 175 4.18 9.89 4.18
N THR A 176 3.16 10.58 3.69
CA THR A 176 1.93 10.82 4.44
C THR A 176 1.13 9.52 4.53
N PHE A 177 0.70 9.17 5.73
CA PHE A 177 -0.17 8.03 5.98
C PHE A 177 -1.61 8.47 6.18
N LEU A 178 -2.54 7.66 5.69
CA LEU A 178 -3.89 7.58 6.23
C LEU A 178 -3.82 6.78 7.53
N LYS A 179 -3.79 7.48 8.66
CA LYS A 179 -3.67 6.84 9.98
C LYS A 179 -5.03 6.45 10.54
N THR A 180 -6.08 7.16 10.11
CA THR A 180 -7.41 7.04 10.67
C THR A 180 -8.50 7.09 9.60
N SER A 181 -9.67 6.58 9.95
CA SER A 181 -10.89 6.72 9.15
C SER A 181 -11.29 8.19 8.94
N SER A 182 -10.98 9.07 9.89
CA SER A 182 -11.12 10.52 9.72
C SER A 182 -10.22 11.06 8.61
N ASP A 183 -8.98 10.57 8.46
CA ASP A 183 -8.10 10.99 7.36
C ASP A 183 -8.72 10.60 6.00
N TRP A 184 -9.29 9.38 5.93
CA TRP A 184 -10.02 8.89 4.75
C TRP A 184 -11.22 9.78 4.38
N LEU A 185 -12.07 10.11 5.35
CA LEU A 185 -13.23 11.00 5.14
C LEU A 185 -12.85 12.46 4.89
N ASN A 186 -11.57 12.83 4.98
CA ASN A 186 -11.06 14.14 4.64
C ASN A 186 -10.20 14.16 3.35
N LEU A 187 -10.06 13.02 2.66
CA LEU A 187 -9.26 12.92 1.43
C LEU A 187 -9.68 13.88 0.34
N TRP A 188 -10.98 14.18 0.23
CA TRP A 188 -11.49 15.13 -0.77
C TRP A 188 -10.91 16.54 -0.61
N LYS A 189 -10.41 16.90 0.57
CA LYS A 189 -9.74 18.18 0.82
C LYS A 189 -8.32 18.22 0.22
N CYS A 190 -7.80 17.10 -0.26
CA CYS A 190 -6.50 17.02 -0.92
C CYS A 190 -6.61 17.31 -2.42
N ASN A 191 -5.67 18.11 -2.95
CA ASN A 191 -5.70 18.55 -4.35
C ASN A 191 -5.13 17.52 -5.33
N LYS A 192 -4.29 16.60 -4.87
CA LYS A 192 -3.65 15.57 -5.70
C LYS A 192 -3.32 14.35 -4.86
N ILE A 193 -3.68 13.17 -5.38
CA ILE A 193 -3.42 11.89 -4.75
C ILE A 193 -2.95 10.93 -5.84
N ASP A 194 -1.68 10.53 -5.82
CA ASP A 194 -1.14 9.53 -6.76
C ASP A 194 -1.38 8.10 -6.22
N TYR A 195 -1.10 7.90 -4.94
CA TYR A 195 -1.43 6.71 -4.16
C TYR A 195 -1.49 7.08 -2.68
N LEU A 196 -2.01 6.17 -1.87
CA LEU A 196 -2.19 6.33 -0.43
C LEU A 196 -1.56 5.14 0.30
N ILE A 197 -0.99 5.38 1.47
CA ILE A 197 -0.57 4.31 2.37
C ILE A 197 -1.42 4.39 3.63
N SER A 198 -2.19 3.35 3.90
CA SER A 198 -3.12 3.27 5.03
C SER A 198 -2.57 2.41 6.17
N ARG A 199 -2.72 2.93 7.38
CA ARG A 199 -2.50 2.26 8.67
C ARG A 199 -3.74 2.26 9.56
N SER A 200 -4.86 2.77 9.05
CA SER A 200 -6.11 2.74 9.81
C SER A 200 -6.48 1.28 10.09
N LYS A 201 -6.75 0.99 11.36
CA LYS A 201 -7.21 -0.34 11.77
C LYS A 201 -8.62 -0.59 11.28
N SER A 202 -9.47 0.45 11.32
CA SER A 202 -10.84 0.38 10.84
C SER A 202 -10.92 0.15 9.34
N LEU A 203 -10.13 0.87 8.53
CA LEU A 203 -10.08 0.62 7.08
C LEU A 203 -9.52 -0.78 6.77
N GLY A 204 -8.50 -1.23 7.53
CA GLY A 204 -7.97 -2.59 7.42
C GLY A 204 -9.02 -3.66 7.75
N TYR A 205 -9.78 -3.48 8.82
CA TYR A 205 -10.88 -4.39 9.18
C TYR A 205 -12.01 -4.41 8.14
N LEU A 206 -12.32 -3.26 7.55
CA LEU A 206 -13.35 -3.12 6.54
C LEU A 206 -12.89 -3.52 5.13
N TYR A 207 -11.61 -3.86 4.94
CA TYR A 207 -11.01 -4.16 3.64
C TYR A 207 -11.78 -5.24 2.87
N GLU A 208 -12.25 -6.29 3.55
CA GLU A 208 -13.03 -7.37 2.93
C GLU A 208 -14.33 -6.89 2.27
N ASN A 209 -14.85 -5.73 2.71
CA ASN A 209 -16.06 -5.11 2.17
C ASN A 209 -15.75 -4.03 1.13
N PHE A 210 -14.48 -3.69 0.92
CA PHE A 210 -14.07 -2.70 -0.06
C PHE A 210 -14.27 -3.27 -1.47
N LEU A 211 -15.07 -2.58 -2.28
CA LEU A 211 -15.21 -2.89 -3.69
C LEU A 211 -14.40 -1.87 -4.50
N PRO A 212 -13.35 -2.30 -5.23
CA PRO A 212 -12.66 -1.44 -6.16
C PRO A 212 -13.62 -0.84 -7.19
N ASP A 213 -13.39 0.40 -7.57
CA ASP A 213 -14.19 1.10 -8.57
C ASP A 213 -13.31 1.93 -9.49
N THR A 214 -13.92 2.78 -10.31
CA THR A 214 -13.21 3.64 -11.28
C THR A 214 -12.19 4.58 -10.63
N ILE A 215 -12.29 4.86 -9.33
CA ILE A 215 -11.46 5.85 -8.63
C ILE A 215 -10.43 5.18 -7.75
N PHE A 216 -10.81 4.16 -7.00
CA PHE A 216 -9.94 3.56 -6.00
C PHE A 216 -9.75 2.07 -6.21
N LYS A 217 -8.51 1.64 -6.00
CA LYS A 217 -8.12 0.26 -5.80
C LYS A 217 -7.44 0.13 -4.45
N MET A 218 -7.67 -0.96 -3.72
CA MET A 218 -7.01 -1.20 -2.44
C MET A 218 -6.25 -2.52 -2.46
N GLU A 219 -5.00 -2.48 -2.01
CA GLU A 219 -4.07 -3.61 -2.00
C GLU A 219 -3.46 -3.76 -0.60
N GLU A 220 -3.48 -4.96 -0.04
CA GLU A 220 -2.77 -5.24 1.21
C GLU A 220 -1.32 -5.60 0.92
N LEU A 221 -0.40 -4.92 1.60
CA LEU A 221 1.02 -5.25 1.56
C LEU A 221 1.35 -6.04 2.83
N PRO A 222 1.70 -7.34 2.70
CA PRO A 222 1.89 -8.22 3.85
C PRO A 222 3.15 -7.87 4.65
N ASP A 223 4.19 -7.36 3.99
CA ASP A 223 5.51 -7.22 4.59
C ASP A 223 6.38 -6.09 3.98
N HIS A 224 7.55 -5.89 4.58
CA HIS A 224 8.54 -4.90 4.15
C HIS A 224 9.05 -5.13 2.72
N LYS A 225 9.13 -6.37 2.24
CA LYS A 225 9.56 -6.65 0.87
C LYS A 225 8.49 -6.17 -0.10
N ALA A 226 7.22 -6.50 0.14
CA ALA A 226 6.10 -6.02 -0.66
C ALA A 226 6.04 -4.48 -0.69
N PHE A 227 6.33 -3.81 0.43
CA PHE A 227 6.47 -2.35 0.44
C PHE A 227 7.60 -1.85 -0.46
N ILE A 228 8.78 -2.46 -0.41
CA ILE A 228 9.89 -2.03 -1.27
C ILE A 228 9.54 -2.27 -2.75
N GLU A 229 8.96 -3.42 -3.09
CA GLU A 229 8.66 -3.76 -4.48
C GLU A 229 7.50 -2.94 -5.05
N SER A 230 6.44 -2.68 -4.27
CA SER A 230 5.24 -1.96 -4.74
C SER A 230 5.31 -0.44 -4.58
N ILE A 231 5.91 0.08 -3.50
CA ILE A 231 5.94 1.53 -3.21
C ILE A 231 7.24 2.17 -3.68
N LEU A 232 8.36 1.48 -3.48
CA LEU A 232 9.67 1.96 -3.87
C LEU A 232 10.03 1.55 -5.30
N GLU A 233 9.26 0.63 -5.91
CA GLU A 233 9.46 0.10 -7.26
C GLU A 233 10.84 -0.55 -7.45
N ILE A 234 11.42 -1.09 -6.36
CA ILE A 234 12.72 -1.77 -6.37
C ILE A 234 12.49 -3.26 -6.20
N ARG A 235 12.82 -4.04 -7.23
CA ARG A 235 12.78 -5.50 -7.15
C ARG A 235 13.89 -6.02 -6.22
N ILE A 236 13.54 -6.87 -5.26
CA ILE A 236 14.51 -7.52 -4.37
C ILE A 236 14.48 -9.05 -4.59
N PRO A 237 15.54 -9.65 -5.15
CA PRO A 237 15.60 -11.08 -5.44
C PRO A 237 15.87 -11.95 -4.19
N ILE A 238 15.49 -11.48 -3.00
CA ILE A 238 15.64 -12.17 -1.71
C ILE A 238 14.26 -12.60 -1.24
N GLN A 239 14.12 -13.83 -0.76
CA GLN A 239 12.87 -14.30 -0.17
C GLN A 239 12.64 -13.64 1.19
N TYR A 240 11.41 -13.18 1.44
CA TYR A 240 11.05 -12.60 2.74
C TYR A 240 11.01 -13.69 3.83
N SER A 241 11.41 -13.31 5.05
CA SER A 241 11.40 -14.17 6.23
C SER A 241 11.15 -13.33 7.47
N ASP A 242 10.11 -13.68 8.25
CA ASP A 242 9.79 -13.00 9.52
C ASP A 242 10.92 -13.05 10.53
N LYS A 243 11.75 -14.10 10.48
CA LYS A 243 12.95 -14.25 11.34
C LYS A 243 13.99 -13.15 11.09
N GLU A 244 13.90 -12.48 9.94
CA GLU A 244 14.86 -11.47 9.46
C GLU A 244 14.23 -10.07 9.41
N ILE A 245 13.10 -9.86 10.10
CA ILE A 245 12.31 -8.62 10.03
C ILE A 245 13.10 -7.34 10.31
N GLU A 246 14.05 -7.36 11.26
CA GLU A 246 14.87 -6.18 11.56
C GLU A 246 15.81 -5.81 10.39
N TYR A 247 16.29 -6.79 9.60
CA TYR A 247 17.08 -6.51 8.41
C TYR A 247 16.23 -5.94 7.28
N TRP A 248 15.03 -6.49 7.09
CA TRP A 248 14.05 -5.98 6.13
C TRP A 248 13.60 -4.55 6.45
N LYS A 249 13.43 -4.25 7.73
CA LYS A 249 13.16 -2.90 8.22
C LYS A 249 14.32 -1.95 7.92
N ASN A 250 15.56 -2.36 8.19
CA ASN A 250 16.74 -1.52 7.88
C ASN A 250 16.85 -1.21 6.39
N ILE A 251 16.77 -2.22 5.52
CA ILE A 251 16.87 -2.00 4.07
C ILE A 251 15.72 -1.13 3.54
N SER A 252 14.50 -1.30 4.06
CA SER A 252 13.36 -0.45 3.65
C SER A 252 13.59 1.03 3.95
N ILE A 253 14.14 1.35 5.13
CA ILE A 253 14.49 2.72 5.54
C ILE A 253 15.63 3.28 4.68
N GLU A 254 16.68 2.48 4.46
CA GLU A 254 17.83 2.92 3.67
C GLU A 254 17.45 3.18 2.20
N LEU A 255 16.70 2.28 1.56
CA LEU A 255 16.25 2.45 0.18
C LEU A 255 15.34 3.65 0.01
N GLU A 256 14.40 3.85 0.94
CA GLU A 256 13.51 5.00 0.89
C GLU A 256 14.26 6.33 1.03
N SER A 257 15.28 6.39 1.90
CA SER A 257 16.10 7.60 2.03
C SER A 257 16.89 7.92 0.75
N LYS A 258 17.32 6.89 0.01
CA LYS A 258 18.11 7.03 -1.23
C LYS A 258 17.28 7.38 -2.47
N ILE A 259 16.03 6.91 -2.58
CA ILE A 259 15.15 7.23 -3.72
C ILE A 259 14.93 8.73 -3.90
N LYS A 260 14.99 9.51 -2.82
CA LYS A 260 14.88 10.97 -2.89
C LYS A 260 15.97 11.61 -3.77
N HIS A 261 17.13 10.96 -3.88
CA HIS A 261 18.30 11.45 -4.60
C HIS A 261 18.53 10.72 -5.93
N ASP A 262 18.03 9.51 -6.10
CA ASP A 262 18.24 8.67 -7.27
C ASP A 262 16.97 7.88 -7.61
N LYS A 263 16.23 8.36 -8.62
CA LYS A 263 14.96 7.74 -9.07
C LYS A 263 15.13 6.37 -9.73
N TYR A 264 16.35 5.98 -10.09
CA TYR A 264 16.63 4.74 -10.82
C TYR A 264 17.51 3.78 -10.01
N ILE A 265 17.50 3.90 -8.69
CA ILE A 265 18.23 2.99 -7.82
C ILE A 265 17.70 1.56 -7.97
N THR A 266 18.61 0.61 -8.20
CA THR A 266 18.32 -0.82 -8.19
C THR A 266 18.87 -1.44 -6.91
N PHE A 267 18.45 -2.66 -6.61
CA PHE A 267 18.99 -3.38 -5.46
C PHE A 267 20.51 -3.56 -5.53
N GLU A 268 21.06 -3.80 -6.72
CA GLU A 268 22.49 -4.00 -6.93
C GLU A 268 23.29 -2.69 -6.91
N SER A 269 22.71 -1.60 -7.43
CA SER A 269 23.35 -0.29 -7.28
C SER A 269 23.32 0.19 -5.83
N TYR A 270 22.27 -0.15 -5.07
CA TYR A 270 22.22 0.05 -3.63
C TYR A 270 23.34 -0.71 -2.91
N ILE A 271 23.49 -2.01 -3.17
CA ILE A 271 24.55 -2.84 -2.57
C ILE A 271 25.93 -2.27 -2.91
N SER A 272 26.15 -1.93 -4.19
CA SER A 272 27.44 -1.40 -4.64
C SER A 272 27.80 -0.10 -3.91
N LYS A 273 26.83 0.80 -3.76
CA LYS A 273 27.01 2.04 -2.97
C LYS A 273 27.21 1.74 -1.48
N TYR A 274 26.50 0.76 -0.91
CA TYR A 274 26.59 0.41 0.51
C TYR A 274 27.99 -0.08 0.89
N PHE A 275 28.59 -0.95 0.05
CA PHE A 275 29.93 -1.47 0.27
C PHE A 275 31.05 -0.60 -0.34
N ASN A 276 30.72 0.57 -0.89
CA ASN A 276 31.65 1.47 -1.57
C ASN A 276 32.48 0.77 -2.67
N ILE A 277 31.80 0.00 -3.52
CA ILE A 277 32.40 -0.70 -4.66
C ILE A 277 31.80 -0.19 -5.99
N LYS A 278 32.58 -0.29 -7.07
CA LYS A 278 32.16 0.17 -8.40
C LYS A 278 30.98 -0.63 -8.94
N SER A 279 31.06 -1.97 -8.86
CA SER A 279 30.02 -2.87 -9.34
C SER A 279 30.09 -4.19 -8.58
N ILE A 280 28.98 -4.55 -7.92
CA ILE A 280 28.86 -5.84 -7.23
C ILE A 280 28.95 -7.04 -8.20
N PHE A 281 28.61 -6.85 -9.49
CA PHE A 281 28.66 -7.91 -10.50
C PHE A 281 30.08 -8.29 -10.93
N GLU A 282 31.04 -7.37 -10.82
CA GLU A 282 32.43 -7.59 -11.24
C GLU A 282 33.23 -8.39 -10.22
N LEU A 283 32.78 -8.45 -8.96
CA LEU A 283 33.53 -9.09 -7.89
C LEU A 283 33.68 -10.60 -8.08
N ASN A 284 34.87 -11.12 -7.80
CA ASN A 284 35.10 -12.56 -7.65
C ASN A 284 34.80 -13.03 -6.22
N THR A 285 34.83 -14.35 -6.01
CA THR A 285 34.49 -14.97 -4.71
C THR A 285 35.42 -14.54 -3.57
N ILE A 286 36.67 -14.25 -3.91
CA ILE A 286 37.70 -13.82 -2.97
C ILE A 286 37.48 -12.37 -2.51
N GLU A 287 37.18 -11.47 -3.45
CA GLU A 287 36.83 -10.08 -3.14
C GLU A 287 35.59 -10.00 -2.26
N ILE A 288 34.58 -10.83 -2.55
CA ILE A 288 33.36 -10.92 -1.74
C ILE A 288 33.69 -11.40 -0.32
N LEU A 289 34.53 -12.43 -0.18
CA LEU A 289 34.94 -12.92 1.14
C LEU A 289 35.65 -11.83 1.95
N LYS A 290 36.55 -11.06 1.33
CA LYS A 290 37.21 -9.92 1.99
C LYS A 290 36.20 -8.90 2.49
N ILE A 291 35.28 -8.47 1.63
CA ILE A 291 34.20 -7.55 2.01
C ILE A 291 33.40 -8.12 3.19
N TYR A 292 33.06 -9.42 3.16
CA TYR A 292 32.34 -10.06 4.24
C TYR A 292 33.10 -9.99 5.58
N LEU A 293 34.40 -10.30 5.56
CA LEU A 293 35.25 -10.35 6.76
C LEU A 293 35.52 -8.95 7.33
N ASP A 294 35.70 -7.95 6.46
CA ASP A 294 35.99 -6.56 6.82
C ASP A 294 34.77 -5.85 7.44
N ASN A 295 33.55 -6.29 7.11
CA ASN A 295 32.32 -5.73 7.66
C ASN A 295 31.93 -6.41 8.97
N SER A 296 31.76 -5.68 10.07
CA SER A 296 31.46 -6.26 11.39
C SER A 296 29.96 -6.38 11.71
N THR A 297 29.10 -5.66 11.01
CA THR A 297 27.67 -5.63 11.36
C THR A 297 26.92 -6.84 10.79
N LYS A 298 25.97 -7.36 11.57
CA LYS A 298 25.09 -8.45 11.12
C LYS A 298 24.27 -8.05 9.89
N TYR A 299 23.82 -6.80 9.82
CA TYR A 299 23.05 -6.30 8.68
C TYR A 299 23.87 -6.31 7.38
N SER A 300 25.10 -5.80 7.40
CA SER A 300 25.98 -5.80 6.22
C SER A 300 26.24 -7.23 5.75
N ARG A 301 26.50 -8.15 6.68
CA ARG A 301 26.73 -9.57 6.37
C ARG A 301 25.48 -10.26 5.83
N TRP A 302 24.31 -9.98 6.41
CA TRP A 302 23.03 -10.46 5.90
C TRP A 302 22.76 -9.94 4.48
N LEU A 303 23.01 -8.66 4.21
CA LEU A 303 22.80 -8.05 2.90
C LEU A 303 23.67 -8.73 1.83
N LEU A 304 24.96 -8.91 2.14
CA LEU A 304 25.90 -9.57 1.24
C LEU A 304 25.57 -11.06 1.05
N LYS A 305 25.26 -11.78 2.15
CA LYS A 305 24.79 -13.17 2.11
C LYS A 305 23.58 -13.30 1.19
N SER A 306 22.57 -12.48 1.41
CA SER A 306 21.30 -12.56 0.70
C SER A 306 21.47 -12.30 -0.80
N TRP A 307 22.33 -11.34 -1.16
CA TRP A 307 22.69 -11.12 -2.56
C TRP A 307 23.41 -12.31 -3.20
N ILE A 308 24.43 -12.87 -2.53
CA ILE A 308 25.16 -14.07 -3.02
C ILE A 308 24.19 -15.22 -3.26
N LEU A 309 23.29 -15.48 -2.31
CA LEU A 309 22.34 -16.58 -2.39
C LEU A 309 21.29 -16.39 -3.49
N SER A 310 20.96 -15.13 -3.84
CA SER A 310 20.09 -14.78 -4.96
C SER A 310 20.79 -14.81 -6.33
N SER A 311 22.12 -14.79 -6.36
CA SER A 311 22.91 -14.65 -7.58
C SER A 311 23.24 -16.00 -8.23
N PHE A 312 22.84 -16.18 -9.48
CA PHE A 312 23.16 -17.39 -10.24
C PHE A 312 24.66 -17.58 -10.46
N LYS A 313 25.44 -16.48 -10.48
CA LYS A 313 26.89 -16.47 -10.71
C LYS A 313 27.65 -17.36 -9.71
N TYR A 314 27.24 -17.35 -8.44
CA TYR A 314 27.96 -18.05 -7.37
C TYR A 314 27.37 -19.41 -7.04
N LYS A 315 26.25 -19.81 -7.64
CA LYS A 315 25.48 -21.01 -7.23
C LYS A 315 26.30 -22.31 -7.17
N LYS A 316 27.38 -22.41 -7.97
CA LYS A 316 28.30 -23.57 -7.99
C LYS A 316 29.60 -23.36 -7.22
N SER A 317 29.83 -22.18 -6.66
CA SER A 317 31.08 -21.82 -6.00
C SER A 317 31.12 -22.35 -4.56
N TYR A 318 32.33 -22.51 -4.02
CA TYR A 318 32.54 -22.90 -2.63
C TYR A 318 32.03 -21.80 -1.69
N LEU A 319 32.21 -20.51 -2.06
CA LEU A 319 31.66 -19.37 -1.33
C LEU A 319 30.15 -19.50 -1.08
N TYR A 320 29.37 -19.87 -2.10
CA TYR A 320 27.92 -19.99 -1.96
C TYR A 320 27.55 -21.01 -0.89
N GLN A 321 28.23 -22.16 -0.87
CA GLN A 321 27.99 -23.20 0.14
C GLN A 321 28.45 -22.78 1.54
N ILE A 322 29.55 -22.03 1.64
CA ILE A 322 29.98 -21.49 2.93
C ILE A 322 28.91 -20.54 3.46
N ILE A 323 28.51 -19.58 2.63
CA ILE A 323 27.60 -18.51 3.00
C ILE A 323 26.19 -19.05 3.29
N SER A 324 25.72 -20.08 2.58
CA SER A 324 24.44 -20.73 2.88
C SER A 324 24.38 -21.28 4.30
N ASP A 325 25.50 -21.78 4.80
CA ASP A 325 25.62 -22.44 6.11
C ASP A 325 25.86 -21.46 7.27
N THR A 326 26.05 -20.17 7.00
CA THR A 326 26.25 -19.14 8.03
C THR A 326 24.94 -18.73 8.68
N ASN A 327 24.87 -18.67 10.01
CA ASN A 327 23.67 -18.27 10.76
C ASN A 327 23.96 -17.18 11.80
N SER A 328 25.15 -17.20 12.41
CA SER A 328 25.52 -16.25 13.47
C SER A 328 26.06 -14.92 12.94
N PHE A 329 26.44 -14.88 11.65
CA PHE A 329 27.08 -13.74 10.99
C PHE A 329 28.39 -13.31 11.69
N THR A 330 29.19 -14.25 12.20
CA THR A 330 30.49 -13.98 12.85
C THR A 330 31.68 -14.39 11.96
N ASN A 331 32.86 -13.78 12.16
CA ASN A 331 34.04 -14.15 11.37
C ASN A 331 34.46 -15.59 11.69
N ASP A 332 34.47 -15.93 12.97
CA ASP A 332 34.83 -17.25 13.49
C ASP A 332 33.99 -18.36 12.84
N GLU A 333 32.67 -18.15 12.71
CA GLU A 333 31.78 -19.08 12.03
C GLU A 333 32.19 -19.28 10.58
N VAL A 334 32.36 -18.20 9.81
CA VAL A 334 32.72 -18.29 8.39
C VAL A 334 34.06 -18.95 8.19
N ILE A 335 35.05 -18.59 9.01
CA ILE A 335 36.39 -19.17 9.00
C ILE A 335 36.30 -20.68 9.27
N ARG A 336 35.59 -21.10 10.31
CA ARG A 336 35.37 -22.52 10.62
C ARG A 336 34.68 -23.24 9.46
N ILE A 337 33.65 -22.66 8.86
CA ILE A 337 32.96 -23.25 7.71
C ILE A 337 33.91 -23.39 6.52
N ILE A 338 34.73 -22.38 6.19
CA ILE A 338 35.73 -22.47 5.11
C ILE A 338 36.64 -23.69 5.30
N TRP A 339 37.10 -23.92 6.53
CA TRP A 339 37.97 -25.05 6.85
C TRP A 339 37.25 -26.39 6.75
N PHE A 340 36.03 -26.49 7.29
CA PHE A 340 35.39 -27.78 7.54
C PHE A 340 34.26 -28.18 6.60
N ASN A 341 33.72 -27.25 5.80
CA ASN A 341 32.60 -27.56 4.90
C ASN A 341 32.98 -28.59 3.85
N ILE A 342 34.24 -28.58 3.40
CA ILE A 342 34.80 -29.55 2.45
C ILE A 342 34.62 -31.01 2.87
N PHE A 343 34.44 -31.28 4.17
CA PHE A 343 34.23 -32.65 4.68
C PHE A 343 32.76 -33.08 4.74
N LYS A 344 31.80 -32.17 4.50
CA LYS A 344 30.37 -32.48 4.58
C LYS A 344 29.84 -33.16 3.31
N ASP A 345 30.35 -32.77 2.14
CA ASP A 345 29.95 -33.31 0.84
C ASP A 345 31.16 -33.90 0.11
N ARG A 346 30.95 -34.98 -0.64
CA ARG A 346 31.97 -35.62 -1.49
C ARG A 346 31.94 -35.10 -2.92
N ASN A 347 30.96 -34.27 -3.30
CA ASN A 347 30.74 -33.82 -4.68
C ASN A 347 31.41 -32.49 -5.05
N TYR A 348 32.45 -32.07 -4.33
CA TYR A 348 33.19 -30.85 -4.66
C TYR A 348 33.96 -30.98 -5.98
N SER A 349 33.82 -29.98 -6.84
CA SER A 349 34.58 -29.88 -8.08
C SER A 349 36.02 -29.41 -7.81
N LYS A 350 36.91 -29.62 -8.80
CA LYS A 350 38.29 -29.08 -8.75
C LYS A 350 38.33 -27.56 -8.53
N ASP A 351 37.38 -26.83 -9.12
CA ASP A 351 37.26 -25.39 -8.96
C ASP A 351 36.92 -25.00 -7.53
N ASN A 352 36.07 -25.78 -6.84
CA ASN A 352 35.76 -25.54 -5.43
C ASN A 352 37.00 -25.73 -4.54
N PHE A 353 37.83 -26.73 -4.81
CA PHE A 353 39.09 -26.92 -4.09
C PHE A 353 40.08 -25.78 -4.32
N LYS A 354 40.17 -25.27 -5.56
CA LYS A 354 41.01 -24.12 -5.90
C LYS A 354 40.54 -22.87 -5.17
N GLU A 355 39.24 -22.58 -5.23
CA GLU A 355 38.62 -21.45 -4.53
C GLU A 355 38.85 -21.54 -3.02
N ARG A 356 38.63 -22.71 -2.40
CA ARG A 356 38.92 -22.94 -0.98
C ARG A 356 40.38 -22.65 -0.64
N LYS A 357 41.33 -23.12 -1.46
CA LYS A 357 42.76 -22.89 -1.24
C LYS A 357 43.09 -21.40 -1.25
N GLU A 358 42.53 -20.65 -2.19
CA GLU A 358 42.71 -19.19 -2.27
C GLU A 358 42.13 -18.49 -1.04
N MET A 359 40.93 -18.88 -0.59
CA MET A 359 40.31 -18.34 0.63
C MET A 359 41.18 -18.58 1.87
N ILE A 360 41.67 -19.82 2.07
CA ILE A 360 42.53 -20.16 3.21
C ILE A 360 43.84 -19.37 3.18
N THR A 361 44.41 -19.17 1.99
CA THR A 361 45.65 -18.38 1.83
C THR A 361 45.44 -16.95 2.34
N ILE A 362 44.28 -16.36 2.06
CA ILE A 362 43.96 -15.00 2.50
C ILE A 362 43.67 -14.93 3.99
N LEU A 363 42.99 -15.93 4.54
CA LEU A 363 42.77 -16.00 5.99
C LEU A 363 44.12 -16.06 6.73
N HIS A 364 45.06 -16.90 6.29
CA HIS A 364 46.39 -16.96 6.92
C HIS A 364 47.18 -15.66 6.81
N ALA A 365 46.97 -14.86 5.77
CA ALA A 365 47.59 -13.54 5.65
C ALA A 365 47.00 -12.52 6.65
N GLN A 366 45.80 -12.75 7.17
CA GLN A 366 45.18 -11.94 8.22
C GLN A 366 45.61 -12.47 9.60
N SER A 367 46.56 -11.77 10.24
CA SER A 367 47.27 -12.19 11.46
C SER A 367 46.45 -12.19 12.76
N SER A 368 45.16 -11.85 12.71
CA SER A 368 44.33 -11.61 13.89
C SER A 368 43.61 -12.86 14.45
N PHE A 369 43.74 -14.02 13.80
CA PHE A 369 42.99 -15.23 14.19
C PHE A 369 43.85 -16.32 14.84
N SER A 370 43.34 -16.93 15.91
CA SER A 370 43.99 -18.08 16.56
C SER A 370 43.58 -19.40 15.91
N TYR A 371 44.53 -20.04 15.22
CA TYR A 371 44.30 -21.27 14.46
C TYR A 371 44.38 -22.57 15.28
N SER A 372 44.82 -22.50 16.54
CA SER A 372 45.06 -23.69 17.39
C SER A 372 43.84 -24.59 17.55
N SER A 373 42.65 -23.99 17.68
CA SER A 373 41.38 -24.72 17.77
C SER A 373 41.00 -25.41 16.45
N ILE A 374 41.32 -24.79 15.32
CA ILE A 374 41.06 -25.33 13.98
C ILE A 374 42.01 -26.49 13.68
N GLU A 375 43.30 -26.35 14.02
CA GLU A 375 44.32 -27.39 13.84
C GLU A 375 44.00 -28.67 14.63
N SER A 376 43.53 -28.50 15.87
CA SER A 376 43.12 -29.62 16.73
C SER A 376 41.94 -30.39 16.11
N GLU A 377 40.92 -29.67 15.63
CA GLU A 377 39.74 -30.27 15.00
C GLU A 377 40.05 -30.90 13.63
N LEU A 378 40.91 -30.26 12.82
CA LEU A 378 41.41 -30.82 11.57
C LEU A 378 42.13 -32.15 11.78
N SER A 379 42.99 -32.23 12.79
CA SER A 379 43.74 -33.44 13.12
C SER A 379 42.81 -34.61 13.43
N VAL A 380 41.68 -34.35 14.11
CA VAL A 380 40.65 -35.35 14.37
C VAL A 380 39.92 -35.75 13.10
N LYS A 381 39.49 -34.80 12.26
CA LYS A 381 38.78 -35.12 11.01
C LYS A 381 39.64 -35.89 10.02
N LEU A 382 40.91 -35.53 9.86
CA LEU A 382 41.83 -36.22 8.94
C LEU A 382 42.09 -37.67 9.37
N LYS A 383 42.16 -37.96 10.67
CA LYS A 383 42.27 -39.35 11.18
C LYS A 383 41.05 -40.21 10.85
N ASN A 384 39.89 -39.60 10.64
CA ASN A 384 38.64 -40.29 10.35
C ASN A 384 38.36 -40.45 8.84
N ILE A 385 39.24 -39.97 7.97
CA ILE A 385 39.14 -40.15 6.51
C ILE A 385 39.97 -41.39 6.15
N LYS A 386 39.28 -42.52 5.91
CA LYS A 386 39.86 -43.76 5.37
C LYS A 386 39.75 -43.81 3.86
#